data_AF-A0A1F9BXF3-F1
#
_entry.id   AF-A0A1F9BXF3-F1
#
_cell.length_a   1.000
_cell.length_b   1.000
_cell.length_c   1.000
_cell.angle_alpha   90.00
_cell.angle_beta   90.00
_cell.angle_gamma   90.00
#
_symmetry.space_group_name_H-M   'P 1'
#
loop_
_entity.id
_entity.type
_entity.pdbx_description
1 polymer ?
#
loop_
_entity_poly.entity_id
_entity_poly.type
_entity_poly.pdbx_seq_one_letter_code
_entity_poly.pdbx_strand_id
1 'polypeptide(L)'
;MDLKEAREIMGLGLTATRREIKAAYRRAARRWHPDRAPQGAEGEYRAKMQQINDAYQRILQLLEKYRYDLTDAAPTEDVQSWWSSRFYTGVWGPPPGPEGGEESD
;
A
#
# COMPACT_ATOMS: atom_id res chain seq x y z
N MET A 1 0.91 -13.50 0.17
CA MET A 1 2.18 -12.82 -0.15
C MET A 1 3.10 -12.88 1.07
N ASP A 2 4.35 -13.27 0.88
CA ASP A 2 5.38 -13.38 1.93
C ASP A 2 6.13 -12.05 2.20
N LEU A 3 6.89 -11.97 3.30
CA LEU A 3 7.79 -10.86 3.59
C LEU A 3 8.93 -10.72 2.57
N LYS A 4 9.51 -11.82 2.08
CA LYS A 4 10.55 -11.78 1.02
C LYS A 4 10.00 -11.14 -0.26
N GLU A 5 8.79 -11.58 -0.63
CA GLU A 5 8.04 -11.11 -1.80
C GLU A 5 7.66 -9.64 -1.66
N ALA A 6 7.14 -9.22 -0.50
CA ALA A 6 6.82 -7.82 -0.18
C ALA A 6 8.05 -6.90 -0.32
N ARG A 7 9.19 -7.33 0.22
CA ARG A 7 10.48 -6.63 0.12
C ARG A 7 10.91 -6.47 -1.36
N GLU A 8 10.75 -7.51 -2.16
CA GLU A 8 11.13 -7.53 -3.57
C GLU A 8 10.20 -6.65 -4.43
N ILE A 9 8.88 -6.70 -4.19
CA ILE A 9 7.88 -5.81 -4.83
C ILE A 9 8.15 -4.33 -4.52
N MET A 10 8.54 -4.00 -3.28
CA MET A 10 8.89 -2.63 -2.90
C MET A 10 10.30 -2.19 -3.33
N GLY A 11 11.13 -3.10 -3.85
CA GLY A 11 12.53 -2.81 -4.21
C GLY A 11 13.39 -2.44 -2.99
N LEU A 12 13.25 -3.18 -1.89
CA LEU A 12 13.95 -2.96 -0.62
C LEU A 12 15.12 -3.94 -0.40
N GLY A 13 16.13 -3.50 0.34
CA GLY A 13 17.21 -4.36 0.83
C GLY A 13 16.74 -5.37 1.87
N LEU A 14 17.65 -6.23 2.34
CA LEU A 14 17.39 -7.08 3.52
C LEU A 14 17.18 -6.26 4.80
N THR A 15 17.72 -5.04 4.83
CA THR A 15 17.48 -4.01 5.84
C THR A 15 16.88 -2.76 5.17
N ALA A 16 15.97 -2.10 5.88
CA ALA A 16 15.40 -0.81 5.48
C ALA A 16 14.83 -0.08 6.71
N THR A 17 15.07 1.23 6.82
CA THR A 17 14.43 2.06 7.85
C THR A 17 12.96 2.34 7.52
N ARG A 18 12.15 2.69 8.53
CA ARG A 18 10.78 3.22 8.32
C ARG A 18 10.75 4.33 7.25
N ARG A 19 11.74 5.24 7.24
CA ARG A 19 11.86 6.32 6.24
C ARG A 19 12.04 5.79 4.81
N GLU A 20 12.85 4.76 4.63
CA GLU A 20 13.12 4.17 3.31
C GLU A 20 11.94 3.34 2.79
N ILE A 21 11.25 2.61 3.69
CA ILE A 21 10.01 1.88 3.35
C ILE A 21 8.94 2.89 2.88
N LYS A 22 8.73 3.99 3.62
CA LYS A 22 7.85 5.09 3.19
C LYS A 22 8.28 5.71 1.86
N ALA A 23 9.58 5.90 1.64
CA ALA A 23 10.09 6.45 0.38
C ALA A 23 9.90 5.48 -0.80
N ALA A 24 10.13 4.19 -0.60
CA ALA A 24 9.91 3.14 -1.59
C ALA A 24 8.45 3.05 -1.99
N TYR A 25 7.53 3.00 -1.02
CA TYR A 25 6.09 3.03 -1.26
C TYR A 25 5.68 4.24 -2.11
N ARG A 26 6.10 5.45 -1.72
CA ARG A 26 5.80 6.68 -2.48
C ARG A 26 6.41 6.71 -3.89
N ARG A 27 7.57 6.06 -4.14
CA ARG A 27 8.14 5.92 -5.49
C ARG A 27 7.35 4.92 -6.34
N ALA A 28 6.95 3.80 -5.75
CA ALA A 28 6.21 2.74 -6.43
C ALA A 28 4.79 3.21 -6.79
N ALA A 29 4.07 3.79 -5.84
CA ALA A 29 2.75 4.40 -6.04
C ALA A 29 2.74 5.50 -7.11
N ARG A 30 3.78 6.35 -7.16
CA ARG A 30 3.92 7.38 -8.22
C ARG A 30 4.25 6.82 -9.61
N ARG A 31 4.79 5.60 -9.70
CA ARG A 31 5.11 4.93 -10.98
C ARG A 31 3.88 4.25 -11.55
N TRP A 32 3.21 3.45 -10.71
CA TRP A 32 2.05 2.64 -11.08
C TRP A 32 0.72 3.32 -10.75
N HIS A 33 0.71 4.64 -10.61
CA HIS A 33 -0.52 5.38 -10.38
C HIS A 33 -1.43 5.27 -11.60
N PRO A 34 -2.70 4.88 -11.45
CA PRO A 34 -3.61 4.65 -12.58
C PRO A 34 -3.89 5.91 -13.41
N ASP A 35 -3.89 7.11 -12.83
CA ASP A 35 -3.93 8.39 -13.57
C ASP A 35 -2.73 8.58 -14.53
N ARG A 36 -1.73 7.69 -14.46
CA ARG A 36 -0.54 7.64 -15.33
C ARG A 36 -0.50 6.35 -16.16
N ALA A 37 -1.56 5.55 -16.15
CA ALA A 37 -1.70 4.40 -17.04
C ALA A 37 -1.96 4.90 -18.47
N PRO A 38 -1.25 4.39 -19.49
CA PRO A 38 -1.67 4.58 -20.87
C PRO A 38 -3.01 3.86 -21.11
N GLN A 39 -3.77 4.36 -22.10
CA GLN A 39 -5.10 3.85 -22.42
C GLN A 39 -5.07 2.33 -22.68
N GLY A 40 -5.91 1.58 -21.96
CA GLY A 40 -5.93 0.11 -22.00
C GLY A 40 -5.01 -0.61 -20.99
N ALA A 41 -4.07 0.09 -20.32
CA ALA A 41 -3.19 -0.49 -19.31
C ALA A 41 -3.67 -0.29 -17.85
N GLU A 42 -4.83 0.35 -17.66
CA GLU A 42 -5.42 0.67 -16.34
C GLU A 42 -5.54 -0.56 -15.43
N GLY A 43 -5.88 -1.72 -16.00
CA GLY A 43 -5.97 -2.99 -15.27
C GLY A 43 -4.61 -3.48 -14.74
N GLU A 44 -3.54 -3.34 -15.52
CA GLU A 44 -2.19 -3.67 -15.03
C GLU A 44 -1.77 -2.70 -13.93
N TYR A 45 -1.96 -1.40 -14.13
CA TYR A 45 -1.62 -0.38 -13.13
C TYR A 45 -2.41 -0.57 -11.82
N ARG A 46 -3.70 -0.91 -11.90
CA ARG A 46 -4.54 -1.30 -10.75
C ARG A 46 -3.96 -2.53 -10.03
N ALA A 47 -3.63 -3.59 -10.76
CA ALA A 47 -3.05 -4.81 -10.18
C ALA A 47 -1.67 -4.56 -9.53
N LYS A 48 -0.79 -3.80 -10.19
CA LYS A 48 0.53 -3.42 -9.65
C LYS A 48 0.39 -2.56 -8.39
N MET A 49 -0.51 -1.57 -8.40
CA MET A 49 -0.78 -0.73 -7.22
C MET A 49 -1.32 -1.55 -6.05
N GLN A 50 -2.22 -2.53 -6.30
CA GLN A 50 -2.67 -3.44 -5.25
C GLN A 50 -1.51 -4.28 -4.68
N GLN A 51 -0.67 -4.89 -5.53
CA GLN A 51 0.51 -5.63 -5.08
C GLN A 51 1.46 -4.77 -4.22
N ILE A 52 1.60 -3.48 -4.55
CA ILE A 52 2.41 -2.51 -3.79
C ILE A 52 1.76 -2.16 -2.44
N ASN A 53 0.43 -2.08 -2.38
CA ASN A 53 -0.31 -1.87 -1.12
C ASN A 53 -0.17 -3.10 -0.20
N ASP A 54 -0.36 -4.31 -0.73
CA ASP A 54 -0.24 -5.56 0.01
C ASP A 54 1.18 -5.75 0.56
N ALA A 55 2.19 -5.47 -0.29
CA ALA A 55 3.61 -5.45 0.09
C ALA A 55 3.88 -4.50 1.26
N TYR A 56 3.35 -3.29 1.19
CA TYR A 56 3.53 -2.28 2.24
C TYR A 56 2.84 -2.69 3.55
N GLN A 57 1.59 -3.18 3.49
CA GLN A 57 0.84 -3.64 4.65
C GLN A 57 1.52 -4.83 5.36
N ARG A 58 2.06 -5.80 4.61
CA ARG A 58 2.81 -6.93 5.19
C ARG A 58 4.07 -6.48 5.95
N ILE A 59 4.71 -5.42 5.48
CA ILE A 59 5.89 -4.84 6.14
C ILE A 59 5.49 -4.00 7.37
N LEU A 60 4.34 -3.33 7.36
CA LEU A 60 3.77 -2.71 8.57
C LEU A 60 3.44 -3.75 9.64
N GLN A 61 2.75 -4.83 9.30
CA GLN A 61 2.45 -5.95 10.20
C GLN A 61 3.71 -6.62 10.80
N LEU A 62 4.86 -6.55 10.11
CA LEU A 62 6.13 -6.96 10.69
C LEU A 62 6.59 -5.93 11.73
N LEU A 63 6.61 -4.65 11.35
CA LEU A 63 7.05 -3.55 12.21
C LEU A 63 6.19 -3.39 13.48
N GLU A 64 4.89 -3.66 13.42
CA GLU A 64 3.95 -3.62 14.55
C GLU A 64 4.23 -4.68 15.63
N LYS A 65 4.92 -5.78 15.28
CA LYS A 65 5.33 -6.81 16.25
C LYS A 65 6.50 -6.36 17.13
N TYR A 66 7.17 -5.27 16.78
CA TYR A 66 8.22 -4.67 17.58
C TYR A 66 7.64 -3.56 18.45
N ARG A 67 7.96 -3.58 19.74
CA ARG A 67 7.61 -2.50 20.67
C ARG A 67 8.54 -1.32 20.41
N TYR A 68 8.02 -0.10 20.54
CA TYR A 68 8.75 1.16 20.32
C TYR A 68 8.84 1.96 21.62
N ASP A 69 9.95 2.66 21.81
CA ASP A 69 10.14 3.55 22.96
C ASP A 69 9.34 4.84 22.82
N LEU A 70 8.63 5.21 23.90
CA LEU A 70 7.81 6.42 23.97
C LEU A 70 8.66 7.59 24.45
N THR A 71 9.25 8.32 23.50
CA THR A 71 10.06 9.53 23.71
C THR A 71 9.67 10.60 22.68
N ASP A 72 9.97 11.87 22.93
CA ASP A 72 9.44 13.03 22.17
C ASP A 72 10.00 13.21 20.74
N ALA A 73 10.48 12.13 20.11
CA ALA A 73 10.77 12.11 18.69
C ALA A 73 9.45 12.09 17.88
N ALA A 74 9.16 13.21 17.21
CA ALA A 74 7.86 13.50 16.59
C ALA A 74 7.25 12.33 15.76
N PRO A 75 5.94 12.05 15.91
CA PRO A 75 5.22 11.08 15.07
C PRO A 75 5.17 11.49 13.58
N THR A 76 6.21 11.10 12.83
CA THR A 76 6.32 11.44 11.41
C THR A 76 5.24 10.76 10.57
N GLU A 77 4.24 11.54 10.12
CA GLU A 77 3.17 11.21 9.15
C GLU A 77 2.69 9.75 9.19
N ASP A 78 1.55 9.47 9.84
CA ASP A 78 0.88 8.20 9.59
C ASP A 78 0.60 8.04 8.08
N VAL A 79 1.05 6.93 7.53
CA VAL A 79 0.96 6.64 6.10
C VAL A 79 -0.41 6.12 5.75
N GLN A 80 -1.12 5.50 6.69
CA GLN A 80 -2.49 5.09 6.49
C GLN A 80 -3.39 6.32 6.34
N SER A 81 -3.19 7.36 7.17
CA SER A 81 -3.81 8.69 7.01
C SER A 81 -3.38 9.40 5.71
N TRP A 82 -2.07 9.45 5.41
CA TRP A 82 -1.56 10.06 4.16
C TRP A 82 -2.11 9.37 2.90
N TRP A 83 -2.25 8.05 2.94
CA TRP A 83 -2.82 7.26 1.86
C TRP A 83 -4.34 7.45 1.76
N SER A 84 -5.06 7.32 2.87
CA SER A 84 -6.52 7.48 2.92
C SER A 84 -6.95 8.85 2.39
N SER A 85 -6.32 9.92 2.86
CA SER A 85 -6.61 11.31 2.43
C SER A 85 -6.26 11.60 0.97
N ARG A 86 -5.47 10.74 0.30
CA ARG A 86 -4.94 11.00 -1.05
C ARG A 86 -5.40 10.00 -2.13
N PHE A 87 -5.89 8.83 -1.76
CA PHE A 87 -6.31 7.77 -2.70
C PHE A 87 -7.66 7.14 -2.38
N TYR A 88 -8.20 7.29 -1.16
CA TYR A 88 -9.47 6.64 -0.75
C TYR A 88 -10.70 7.54 -0.91
N THR A 89 -10.49 8.85 -1.08
CA THR A 89 -11.54 9.88 -1.22
C THR A 89 -12.15 9.99 -2.63
N GLY A 90 -11.75 9.11 -3.57
CA GLY A 90 -12.41 8.98 -4.87
C GLY A 90 -11.78 7.93 -5.79
N VAL A 91 -12.63 7.20 -6.53
CA VAL A 91 -12.30 6.28 -7.64
C VAL A 91 -11.48 5.01 -7.30
N TRP A 92 -10.69 5.01 -6.22
CA TRP A 92 -9.69 3.96 -5.91
C TRP A 92 -9.85 3.29 -4.53
N GLY A 93 -11.08 3.20 -4.03
CA GLY A 93 -11.42 2.23 -3.00
C GLY A 93 -11.18 0.78 -3.48
N PRO A 94 -11.18 -0.21 -2.56
CA PRO A 94 -11.24 -1.61 -2.95
C PRO A 94 -12.47 -1.85 -3.85
N PRO A 95 -12.43 -2.85 -4.76
CA PRO A 95 -13.65 -3.22 -5.49
C PRO A 95 -14.75 -3.56 -4.46
N PRO A 96 -16.03 -3.26 -4.75
CA PRO A 96 -17.11 -3.85 -3.97
C PRO A 96 -16.91 -5.37 -3.95
N GLY A 97 -17.18 -5.99 -2.80
CA GLY A 97 -17.15 -7.45 -2.71
C GLY A 97 -18.10 -8.07 -3.73
N PRO A 98 -17.89 -9.33 -4.15
CA PRO A 98 -18.77 -9.97 -5.12
C PRO A 98 -20.22 -9.99 -4.58
N GLU A 99 -21.08 -9.15 -5.16
CA GLU A 99 -22.51 -9.10 -4.86
C GLU A 99 -23.17 -10.34 -5.47
N GLY A 100 -23.21 -11.41 -4.69
CA GLY A 100 -23.96 -12.63 -4.95
C GLY A 100 -24.53 -13.16 -3.63
N GLY A 101 -25.85 -13.37 -3.49
CA GLY A 101 -26.90 -13.21 -4.50
C GLY A 101 -28.30 -13.11 -3.88
N GLU A 102 -29.26 -13.82 -4.46
CA GLU A 102 -30.67 -13.96 -4.01
C GLU A 102 -30.80 -14.41 -2.52
N GLU A 103 -31.93 -14.34 -1.80
CA GLU A 103 -33.39 -14.32 -2.07
C GLU A 103 -34.10 -13.56 -0.89
N SER A 104 -35.40 -13.28 -0.72
CA SER A 104 -36.70 -13.65 -1.34
C SER A 104 -37.76 -12.51 -1.17
N ASP A 105 -39.00 -12.75 -1.66
CA ASP A 105 -40.29 -12.05 -1.37
C ASP A 105 -40.33 -10.53 -1.05
#